data_AF-A0A5J4PU55-F1
#
_entry.id   AF-A0A5J4PU55-F1
#
_cell.length_a   1.000
_cell.length_b   1.000
_cell.length_c   1.000
_cell.angle_alpha   90.00
_cell.angle_beta   90.00
_cell.angle_gamma   90.00
#
_symmetry.space_group_name_H-M   'P 1'
#
loop_
_entity.id
_entity.type
_entity.pdbx_description
1 polymer ?
#
loop_
_entity_poly.entity_id
_entity_poly.type
_entity_poly.pdbx_seq_one_letter_code
_entity_poly.pdbx_strand_id
1 'polypeptide(L)'
;KGNKGYAEVALDWNSRQSETRREKFMIFSSALQKKGIVYGGYNFSMYHYAMVTGGSGVVDNVWVLPFVGIDLDEKTFFDELSLEAGWLQTFQNDRSNVGKYVKPGGVHIETQIEKYKFGVIGTLFYGDCMMPYYERYGNGLYQGDSFYSATNGKYHRLEIYWKPLRRKDMDLKVSSVHHYDGRVWSWQQWASFTVNLNDDLFAKKK
;
A
#
# COMPACT_ATOMS: atom_id res chain seq x y z
N LYS A 1 -9.11 -5.57 24.28
CA LYS A 1 -8.23 -6.72 24.62
C LYS A 1 -8.20 -7.63 23.40
N GLY A 2 -7.21 -7.70 22.53
CA GLY A 2 -5.92 -7.08 22.38
C GLY A 2 -5.29 -7.89 21.26
N ASN A 3 -5.52 -7.50 20.00
CA ASN A 3 -4.79 -8.13 18.91
C ASN A 3 -3.35 -7.66 19.02
N LYS A 4 -2.57 -8.43 19.78
CA LYS A 4 -1.13 -8.22 19.96
C LYS A 4 -0.40 -8.40 18.63
N GLY A 5 -1.07 -8.92 17.62
CA GLY A 5 -0.58 -9.02 16.26
C GLY A 5 -1.59 -9.72 15.37
N TYR A 6 -1.26 -9.82 14.10
CA TYR A 6 -1.95 -10.65 13.12
C TYR A 6 -0.91 -11.23 12.15
N ALA A 7 -1.32 -12.28 11.45
CA ALA A 7 -0.64 -12.79 10.28
C ALA A 7 -1.71 -13.28 9.31
N GLU A 8 -1.59 -12.88 8.05
CA GLU A 8 -2.54 -13.23 7.00
C GLU A 8 -1.80 -13.55 5.70
N VAL A 9 -2.39 -14.48 4.94
CA VAL A 9 -1.94 -14.86 3.60
C VAL A 9 -3.17 -14.94 2.71
N ALA A 10 -3.09 -14.33 1.54
CA ALA A 10 -4.11 -14.41 0.51
C ALA A 10 -3.48 -14.86 -0.81
N LEU A 11 -4.23 -15.66 -1.57
CA LEU A 11 -3.87 -16.09 -2.91
C LEU A 11 -5.04 -15.79 -3.83
N ASP A 12 -4.77 -15.14 -4.95
CA ASP A 12 -5.76 -14.86 -5.99
C ASP A 12 -5.24 -15.36 -7.33
N TRP A 13 -6.07 -16.12 -8.04
CA TRP A 13 -5.80 -16.56 -9.41
C TRP A 13 -6.66 -15.74 -10.36
N ASN A 14 -6.12 -14.61 -10.79
CA ASN A 14 -6.83 -13.58 -11.53
C ASN A 14 -7.09 -13.97 -13.01
N SER A 15 -6.31 -14.88 -13.59
CA SER A 15 -6.57 -15.40 -14.94
C SER A 15 -5.82 -16.68 -15.30
N ARG A 16 -6.48 -17.60 -16.02
CA ARG A 16 -5.89 -18.80 -16.62
C ARG A 16 -5.34 -18.51 -18.02
N GLN A 17 -4.17 -19.05 -18.34
CA GLN A 17 -3.54 -18.91 -19.66
C GLN A 17 -4.42 -19.47 -20.79
N SER A 18 -4.46 -18.78 -21.91
CA SER A 18 -4.96 -19.28 -23.20
C SER A 18 -4.25 -18.56 -24.35
N GLU A 19 -4.61 -18.88 -25.60
CA GLU A 19 -4.10 -18.18 -26.80
C GLU A 19 -4.40 -16.67 -26.80
N THR A 20 -5.41 -16.23 -26.04
CA THR A 20 -5.87 -14.83 -25.99
C THR A 20 -5.80 -14.23 -24.59
N ARG A 21 -5.54 -15.03 -23.55
CA ARG A 21 -5.50 -14.59 -22.15
C ARG A 21 -4.18 -14.95 -21.49
N ARG A 22 -3.62 -13.97 -20.78
CA ARG A 22 -2.40 -14.13 -19.98
C ARG A 22 -2.72 -14.87 -18.68
N GLU A 23 -1.82 -15.73 -18.22
CA GLU A 23 -1.91 -16.23 -16.85
C GLU A 23 -1.42 -15.19 -15.85
N LYS A 24 -2.20 -15.02 -14.78
CA LYS A 24 -1.96 -14.03 -13.73
C LYS A 24 -2.39 -14.60 -12.40
N PHE A 25 -1.53 -14.52 -11.40
CA PHE A 25 -1.88 -14.81 -10.02
C PHE A 25 -1.13 -13.88 -9.08
N MET A 26 -1.68 -13.69 -7.89
CA MET A 26 -1.11 -12.87 -6.85
C MET A 26 -1.05 -13.65 -5.54
N ILE A 27 0.07 -13.51 -4.83
CA ILE A 27 0.20 -13.91 -3.44
C ILE A 27 0.41 -12.63 -2.63
N PHE A 28 -0.32 -12.50 -1.54
CA PHE A 28 -0.15 -11.43 -0.56
C PHE A 28 0.06 -12.05 0.81
N SER A 29 0.94 -11.44 1.61
CA SER A 29 1.13 -11.82 3.01
C SER A 29 1.42 -10.57 3.83
N SER A 30 0.83 -10.50 5.01
CA SER A 30 1.12 -9.44 5.97
C SER A 30 1.16 -9.99 7.38
N ALA A 31 2.05 -9.46 8.19
CA ALA A 31 2.07 -9.76 9.61
C ALA A 31 2.50 -8.53 10.40
N LEU A 32 1.94 -8.38 11.59
CA LEU A 32 2.30 -7.31 12.52
C LEU A 32 2.25 -7.87 13.93
N GLN A 33 3.18 -7.44 14.77
CA GLN A 33 3.20 -7.70 16.20
C GLN A 33 3.42 -6.38 16.95
N LYS A 34 2.57 -6.08 17.93
CA LYS A 34 2.62 -4.90 18.79
C LYS A 34 2.95 -5.28 20.24
N LYS A 35 3.85 -4.51 20.86
CA LYS A 35 4.22 -4.59 22.26
C LYS A 35 4.31 -3.18 22.86
N GLY A 36 3.27 -2.79 23.60
CA GLY A 36 3.18 -1.44 24.14
C GLY A 36 2.97 -0.41 23.03
N ILE A 37 3.84 0.60 22.97
CA ILE A 37 3.83 1.63 21.91
C ILE A 37 4.57 1.18 20.66
N VAL A 38 5.40 0.13 20.74
CA VAL A 38 6.22 -0.32 19.61
C VAL A 38 5.50 -1.44 18.88
N TYR A 39 5.58 -1.44 17.56
CA TYR A 39 5.17 -2.55 16.71
C TYR A 39 6.21 -2.81 15.63
N GLY A 40 6.13 -4.00 15.04
CA GLY A 40 6.93 -4.37 13.89
C GLY A 40 6.23 -5.47 13.10
N GLY A 41 6.56 -5.54 11.81
CA GLY A 41 5.84 -6.39 10.89
C GLY A 41 6.49 -6.46 9.53
N TYR A 42 5.76 -7.05 8.59
CA TYR A 42 6.11 -6.98 7.19
C TYR A 42 4.85 -6.99 6.31
N ASN A 43 4.98 -6.41 5.13
CA ASN A 43 4.07 -6.62 4.01
C ASN A 43 4.82 -7.30 2.86
N PHE A 44 4.15 -8.19 2.14
CA PHE A 44 4.74 -8.94 1.05
C PHE A 44 3.72 -9.11 -0.08
N SER A 45 4.19 -9.02 -1.32
CA SER A 45 3.42 -9.47 -2.48
C SER A 45 4.31 -10.12 -3.52
N MET A 46 3.76 -11.12 -4.19
CA MET A 46 4.29 -11.64 -5.44
C MET A 46 3.18 -11.60 -6.48
N TYR A 47 3.46 -10.95 -7.60
CA TYR A 47 2.57 -10.93 -8.74
C TYR A 47 3.24 -11.59 -9.94
N HIS A 48 2.55 -12.60 -10.46
CA HIS A 48 2.96 -13.34 -11.64
C HIS A 48 2.22 -12.81 -12.86
N TYR A 49 2.96 -12.48 -13.90
CA TYR A 49 2.41 -11.97 -15.16
C TYR A 49 3.03 -12.69 -16.35
N ALA A 50 2.36 -13.76 -16.80
CA ALA A 50 2.79 -14.55 -17.94
C ALA A 50 2.24 -14.00 -19.27
N MET A 51 2.88 -14.39 -20.38
CA MET A 51 2.32 -14.21 -21.72
C MET A 51 1.12 -15.15 -22.00
N VAL A 52 0.44 -14.92 -23.12
CA VAL A 52 -0.53 -15.86 -23.70
C VAL A 52 0.18 -17.15 -24.17
N THR A 53 -0.58 -18.21 -24.43
CA THR A 53 -0.03 -19.46 -25.00
C THR A 53 0.75 -19.15 -26.29
N GLY A 54 1.98 -19.64 -26.39
CA GLY A 54 2.87 -19.41 -27.54
C GLY A 54 3.64 -18.08 -27.53
N GLY A 55 3.34 -17.16 -26.60
CA GLY A 55 4.14 -15.95 -26.36
C GLY A 55 5.37 -16.23 -25.50
N SER A 56 6.43 -15.45 -25.68
CA SER A 56 7.66 -15.55 -24.88
C SER A 56 7.70 -14.49 -23.78
N GLY A 57 8.03 -14.92 -22.56
CA GLY A 57 8.24 -14.04 -21.42
C GLY A 57 7.23 -14.24 -20.29
N VAL A 58 7.77 -14.22 -19.08
CA VAL A 58 7.04 -14.19 -17.82
C VAL A 58 7.71 -13.11 -16.99
N VAL A 59 6.91 -12.25 -16.38
CA VAL A 59 7.42 -11.26 -15.44
C VAL A 59 6.89 -11.58 -14.07
N ASP A 60 7.81 -11.91 -13.17
CA ASP A 60 7.52 -12.02 -11.74
C ASP A 60 7.90 -10.69 -11.09
N ASN A 61 6.97 -10.10 -10.34
CA ASN A 61 7.22 -8.93 -9.49
C ASN A 61 6.99 -9.32 -8.03
N VAL A 62 8.07 -9.51 -7.28
CA VAL A 62 8.05 -9.81 -5.86
C VAL A 62 8.48 -8.56 -5.09
N TRP A 63 7.81 -8.21 -4.01
CA TRP A 63 8.30 -7.21 -3.07
C TRP A 63 8.01 -7.58 -1.62
N VAL A 64 8.86 -7.08 -0.73
CA VAL A 64 8.73 -7.21 0.72
C VAL A 64 9.08 -5.88 1.39
N LEU A 65 8.30 -5.52 2.41
CA LEU A 65 8.48 -4.36 3.26
C LEU A 65 8.48 -4.82 4.71
N PRO A 66 9.62 -5.23 5.29
CA PRO A 66 9.78 -5.25 6.74
C PRO A 66 9.75 -3.82 7.29
N PHE A 67 9.08 -3.64 8.43
CA PHE A 67 8.93 -2.34 9.08
C PHE A 67 8.89 -2.45 10.60
N VAL A 68 9.19 -1.33 11.25
CA VAL A 68 8.98 -1.09 12.68
C VAL A 68 8.34 0.27 12.86
N GLY A 69 7.54 0.42 13.90
CA GLY A 69 6.88 1.69 14.17
C GLY A 69 6.56 1.91 15.64
N ILE A 70 6.19 3.15 15.91
CA ILE A 70 5.66 3.59 17.19
C ILE A 70 4.24 4.11 16.98
N ASP A 71 3.37 3.75 17.91
CA ASP A 71 1.99 4.15 17.97
C ASP A 71 1.77 4.76 19.37
N LEU A 72 1.50 6.05 19.35
CA LEU A 72 1.30 6.92 20.50
C LEU A 72 -0.15 7.42 20.57
N ASP A 73 -1.09 6.71 19.94
CA ASP A 73 -2.51 7.02 19.97
C ASP A 73 -2.98 7.14 21.43
N GLU A 74 -3.71 8.23 21.71
CA GLU A 74 -4.22 8.58 23.04
C GLU A 74 -3.15 8.71 24.15
N LYS A 75 -1.84 8.64 23.82
CA LYS A 75 -0.71 8.77 24.76
C LYS A 75 -0.07 10.14 24.72
N THR A 76 -0.47 10.98 23.78
CA THR A 76 -0.03 12.36 23.64
C THR A 76 -1.23 13.29 23.62
N PHE A 77 -1.02 14.58 23.37
CA PHE A 77 -2.13 15.51 23.19
C PHE A 77 -2.87 15.27 21.86
N PHE A 78 -2.32 14.50 20.92
CA PHE A 78 -2.96 14.12 19.67
C PHE A 78 -3.95 12.98 19.85
N ASP A 79 -4.97 12.95 18.99
CA ASP A 79 -5.96 11.87 18.97
C ASP A 79 -5.36 10.62 18.32
N GLU A 80 -4.61 10.81 17.22
CA GLU A 80 -3.81 9.76 16.56
C GLU A 80 -2.38 10.28 16.36
N LEU A 81 -1.36 9.47 16.68
CA LEU A 81 0.05 9.81 16.43
C LEU A 81 0.87 8.53 16.22
N SER A 82 1.34 8.32 15.00
CA SER A 82 2.19 7.19 14.68
C SER A 82 3.33 7.57 13.72
N LEU A 83 4.41 6.79 13.81
CA LEU A 83 5.56 6.85 12.92
C LEU A 83 5.99 5.41 12.62
N GLU A 84 6.06 5.07 11.34
CA GLU A 84 6.56 3.80 10.83
C GLU A 84 7.77 4.04 9.94
N ALA A 85 8.78 3.17 10.03
CA ALA A 85 9.89 3.13 9.10
C ALA A 85 10.19 1.69 8.68
N GLY A 86 10.43 1.49 7.39
CA GLY A 86 10.71 0.19 6.81
C GLY A 86 11.63 0.26 5.59
N TRP A 87 12.00 -0.92 5.10
CA TRP A 87 12.78 -1.08 3.88
C TRP A 87 11.94 -1.83 2.84
N LEU A 88 11.57 -1.17 1.74
CA LEU A 88 10.88 -1.82 0.64
C LEU A 88 11.92 -2.39 -0.33
N GLN A 89 11.92 -3.70 -0.53
CA GLN A 89 12.78 -4.40 -1.48
C GLN A 89 11.92 -5.09 -2.54
N THR A 90 12.26 -4.94 -3.82
CA THR A 90 11.66 -5.77 -4.87
C THR A 90 12.66 -6.74 -5.48
N PHE A 91 12.15 -7.82 -6.08
CA PHE A 91 12.87 -8.78 -6.89
C PHE A 91 12.03 -9.02 -8.13
N GLN A 92 12.53 -8.59 -9.27
CA GLN A 92 11.81 -8.63 -10.54
C GLN A 92 12.61 -9.43 -11.55
N ASN A 93 11.92 -10.30 -12.28
CA ASN A 93 12.53 -11.13 -13.31
C ASN A 93 11.65 -11.15 -14.54
N ASP A 94 12.06 -10.43 -15.58
CA ASP A 94 11.49 -10.60 -16.92
C ASP A 94 12.25 -11.71 -17.64
N ARG A 95 11.67 -12.91 -17.67
CA ARG A 95 12.29 -14.12 -18.25
C ARG A 95 12.51 -14.03 -19.76
N SER A 96 11.93 -13.03 -20.44
CA SER A 96 12.27 -12.75 -21.85
C SER A 96 13.66 -12.10 -22.00
N ASN A 97 14.15 -11.45 -20.94
CA ASN A 97 15.48 -10.85 -20.85
C ASN A 97 16.42 -11.79 -20.12
N VAL A 98 16.96 -12.79 -20.83
CA VAL A 98 17.86 -13.82 -20.28
C VAL A 98 18.94 -13.18 -19.39
N GLY A 99 18.91 -13.49 -18.09
CA GLY A 99 20.07 -13.38 -17.19
C GLY A 99 20.17 -12.19 -16.23
N LYS A 100 19.15 -11.32 -16.05
CA LYS A 100 19.27 -10.20 -15.08
C LYS A 100 18.03 -9.99 -14.22
N TYR A 101 18.12 -10.41 -12.95
CA TYR A 101 17.19 -9.98 -11.91
C TYR A 101 17.38 -8.48 -11.64
N VAL A 102 16.29 -7.75 -11.51
CA VAL A 102 16.28 -6.32 -11.14
C VAL A 102 15.76 -6.22 -9.72
N LYS A 103 16.53 -5.60 -8.82
CA LYS A 103 16.29 -5.63 -7.37
C LYS A 103 16.26 -4.24 -6.72
N PRO A 104 15.41 -3.31 -7.17
CA PRO A 104 15.36 -1.97 -6.62
C PRO A 104 14.87 -2.02 -5.17
N GLY A 105 15.40 -1.12 -4.35
CA GLY A 105 15.00 -1.00 -2.95
C GLY A 105 15.03 0.44 -2.45
N GLY A 106 14.41 0.68 -1.30
CA GLY A 106 14.36 2.00 -0.70
C GLY A 106 13.80 2.02 0.71
N VAL A 107 14.10 3.12 1.40
CA VAL A 107 13.51 3.44 2.70
C VAL A 107 12.08 3.93 2.49
N HIS A 108 11.17 3.42 3.31
CA HIS A 108 9.77 3.83 3.37
C HIS A 108 9.46 4.34 4.78
N ILE A 109 8.93 5.55 4.90
CA ILE A 109 8.57 6.17 6.18
C ILE A 109 7.13 6.65 6.08
N GLU A 110 6.31 6.30 7.06
CA GLU A 110 4.94 6.77 7.18
C GLU A 110 4.76 7.51 8.51
N THR A 111 4.05 8.63 8.46
CA THR A 111 3.69 9.43 9.63
C THR A 111 2.20 9.71 9.61
N GLN A 112 1.54 9.58 10.75
CA GLN A 112 0.14 9.94 10.92
C GLN A 112 -0.03 10.81 12.16
N ILE A 113 -0.74 11.92 12.00
CA ILE A 113 -1.08 12.83 13.09
C ILE A 113 -2.55 13.21 12.93
N GLU A 114 -3.35 13.09 13.98
CA GLU A 114 -4.73 13.60 14.01
C GLU A 114 -5.01 14.40 15.29
N LYS A 115 -5.73 15.52 15.14
CA LYS A 115 -6.35 16.24 16.25
C LYS A 115 -7.66 16.86 15.83
N TYR A 116 -8.68 16.75 16.69
CA TYR A 116 -10.00 17.35 16.50
C TYR A 116 -10.61 17.03 15.12
N LYS A 117 -10.45 15.77 14.67
CA LYS A 117 -10.92 15.27 13.37
C LYS A 117 -10.19 15.85 12.15
N PHE A 118 -9.13 16.62 12.35
CA PHE A 118 -8.21 17.04 11.29
C PHE A 118 -6.95 16.21 11.39
N GLY A 119 -6.48 15.67 10.28
CA GLY A 119 -5.27 14.87 10.28
C GLY A 119 -4.44 15.01 9.04
N VAL A 120 -3.22 14.52 9.18
CA VAL A 120 -2.19 14.51 8.16
C VAL A 120 -1.59 13.11 8.13
N ILE A 121 -1.52 12.52 6.94
CA ILE A 121 -0.76 11.30 6.66
C ILE A 121 0.34 11.66 5.67
N GLY A 122 1.60 11.40 6.03
CA GLY A 122 2.77 11.64 5.20
C GLY A 122 3.50 10.34 4.94
N THR A 123 3.65 9.96 3.66
CA THR A 123 4.46 8.83 3.22
C THR A 123 5.66 9.35 2.45
N LEU A 124 6.87 9.04 2.91
CA LEU A 124 8.13 9.34 2.24
C LEU A 124 8.77 8.03 1.78
N PHE A 125 9.06 7.94 0.50
CA PHE A 125 9.89 6.89 -0.07
C PHE A 125 11.18 7.49 -0.64
N TYR A 126 12.30 6.87 -0.29
CA TYR A 126 13.62 7.22 -0.82
C TYR A 126 14.38 5.97 -1.26
N GLY A 127 14.70 5.86 -2.54
CA GLY A 127 15.36 4.67 -3.07
C GLY A 127 15.35 4.59 -4.59
N ASP A 128 15.43 3.38 -5.11
CA ASP A 128 15.42 3.12 -6.54
C ASP A 128 14.01 3.24 -7.15
N CYS A 129 13.93 3.26 -8.49
CA CYS A 129 12.67 3.08 -9.21
C CYS A 129 12.13 1.66 -8.97
N MET A 130 11.01 1.54 -8.25
CA MET A 130 10.43 0.22 -7.91
C MET A 130 9.63 -0.39 -9.06
N MET A 131 9.37 0.39 -10.12
CA MET A 131 8.63 -0.06 -11.30
C MET A 131 9.47 0.05 -12.59
N PRO A 132 10.65 -0.59 -12.67
CA PRO A 132 11.58 -0.44 -13.79
C PRO A 132 11.03 -0.92 -15.15
N TYR A 133 9.98 -1.76 -15.16
CA TYR A 133 9.35 -2.24 -16.39
C TYR A 133 8.03 -1.53 -16.71
N TYR A 134 7.72 -0.41 -16.04
CA TYR A 134 6.43 0.26 -16.17
C TYR A 134 6.14 0.70 -17.61
N GLU A 135 7.15 1.17 -18.34
CA GLU A 135 7.00 1.53 -19.76
C GLU A 135 6.58 0.35 -20.64
N ARG A 136 7.01 -0.88 -20.31
CA ARG A 136 6.73 -2.09 -21.11
C ARG A 136 5.39 -2.74 -20.76
N TYR A 137 5.07 -2.82 -19.48
CA TYR A 137 3.92 -3.61 -18.99
C TYR A 137 2.85 -2.78 -18.27
N GLY A 138 3.18 -1.55 -17.86
CA GLY A 138 2.29 -0.62 -17.16
C GLY A 138 1.49 -1.28 -16.04
N ASN A 139 0.21 -0.91 -15.96
CA ASN A 139 -0.75 -1.44 -15.00
C ASN A 139 -1.05 -2.94 -15.16
N GLY A 140 -0.59 -3.57 -16.24
CA GLY A 140 -0.70 -5.03 -16.40
C GLY A 140 0.17 -5.79 -15.42
N LEU A 141 1.37 -5.27 -15.12
CA LEU A 141 2.35 -5.83 -14.19
C LEU A 141 2.33 -5.15 -12.82
N TYR A 142 2.25 -3.82 -12.79
CA TYR A 142 2.26 -3.05 -11.55
C TYR A 142 0.83 -2.71 -11.17
N GLN A 143 0.33 -3.33 -10.11
CA GLN A 143 -0.96 -2.98 -9.55
C GLN A 143 -0.79 -1.85 -8.53
N GLY A 144 -1.76 -0.92 -8.50
CA GLY A 144 -1.75 0.22 -7.59
C GLY A 144 -1.15 1.47 -8.21
N ASP A 145 -0.67 2.35 -7.34
CA ASP A 145 -0.24 3.68 -7.74
C ASP A 145 1.10 3.66 -8.50
N SER A 146 1.09 4.24 -9.70
CA SER A 146 2.29 4.39 -10.55
C SER A 146 3.40 5.23 -9.92
N PHE A 147 3.15 5.84 -8.76
CA PHE A 147 4.04 6.80 -8.14
C PHE A 147 5.40 6.23 -7.70
N TYR A 148 5.50 4.92 -7.45
CA TYR A 148 6.77 4.25 -7.18
C TYR A 148 7.63 4.00 -8.45
N SER A 149 7.18 4.47 -9.62
CA SER A 149 7.99 4.52 -10.85
C SER A 149 8.98 5.71 -10.88
N ALA A 150 8.95 6.60 -9.90
CA ALA A 150 9.82 7.77 -9.84
C ALA A 150 11.31 7.39 -9.94
N THR A 151 12.02 8.02 -10.89
CA THR A 151 13.44 7.74 -11.16
C THR A 151 14.39 8.68 -10.41
N ASN A 152 13.86 9.71 -9.74
CA ASN A 152 14.66 10.67 -8.94
C ASN A 152 14.96 10.17 -7.53
N GLY A 153 14.49 8.97 -7.22
CA GLY A 153 14.65 8.29 -5.95
C GLY A 153 14.03 8.98 -4.75
N LYS A 154 13.11 9.93 -4.98
CA LYS A 154 12.33 10.61 -3.96
C LYS A 154 10.87 10.54 -4.35
N TYR A 155 10.04 10.13 -3.41
CA TYR A 155 8.60 10.25 -3.54
C TYR A 155 7.99 10.63 -2.21
N HIS A 156 7.10 11.62 -2.23
CA HIS A 156 6.38 12.09 -1.06
C HIS A 156 4.89 12.15 -1.37
N ARG A 157 4.08 11.46 -0.56
CA ARG A 157 2.62 11.55 -0.57
C ARG A 157 2.19 12.21 0.74
N LEU A 158 1.43 13.31 0.64
CA LEU A 158 0.86 14.02 1.77
C LEU A 158 -0.65 14.06 1.62
N GLU A 159 -1.37 13.45 2.54
CA GLU A 159 -2.82 13.54 2.65
C GLU A 159 -3.18 14.41 3.84
N ILE A 160 -3.84 15.53 3.58
CA ILE A 160 -4.45 16.38 4.61
C ILE A 160 -5.94 16.11 4.57
N TYR A 161 -6.53 15.74 5.69
CA TYR A 161 -7.94 15.36 5.73
C TYR A 161 -8.70 15.98 6.90
N TRP A 162 -10.01 16.03 6.72
CA TRP A 162 -10.97 16.40 7.74
C TRP A 162 -12.10 15.38 7.77
N LYS A 163 -12.50 14.96 8.98
CA LYS A 163 -13.63 14.05 9.21
C LYS A 163 -14.83 14.82 9.79
N PRO A 164 -15.63 15.54 8.98
CA PRO A 164 -16.79 16.32 9.47
C PRO A 164 -17.80 15.48 10.25
N LEU A 165 -18.02 14.24 9.83
CA LEU A 165 -18.89 13.27 10.48
C LEU A 165 -18.05 12.07 10.89
N ARG A 166 -17.95 11.81 12.19
CA ARG A 166 -17.32 10.60 12.76
C ARG A 166 -18.22 10.10 13.87
N ARG A 167 -19.01 9.06 13.59
CA ARG A 167 -19.93 8.38 14.50
C ARG A 167 -19.65 6.88 14.46
N LYS A 168 -20.29 6.11 15.36
CA LYS A 168 -20.13 4.66 15.44
C LYS A 168 -20.56 3.94 14.14
N ASP A 169 -21.57 4.48 13.47
CA ASP A 169 -22.26 3.92 12.31
C ASP A 169 -21.92 4.62 10.99
N MET A 170 -21.41 5.85 11.04
CA MET A 170 -21.16 6.68 9.86
C MET A 170 -19.85 7.45 10.00
N ASP A 171 -19.06 7.46 8.94
CA ASP A 171 -17.84 8.27 8.84
C ASP A 171 -17.81 8.98 7.48
N LEU A 172 -17.52 10.28 7.47
CA LEU A 172 -17.26 11.07 6.27
C LEU A 172 -15.87 11.67 6.41
N LYS A 173 -14.97 11.30 5.49
CA LYS A 173 -13.62 11.86 5.37
C LYS A 173 -13.49 12.62 4.05
N VAL A 174 -13.05 13.86 4.11
CA VAL A 174 -12.70 14.68 2.94
C VAL A 174 -11.20 14.97 3.00
N SER A 175 -10.49 14.77 1.89
CA SER A 175 -9.03 14.76 1.86
C SER A 175 -8.49 15.51 0.64
N SER A 176 -7.37 16.18 0.84
CA SER A 176 -6.50 16.75 -0.19
C SER A 176 -5.20 15.94 -0.21
N VAL A 177 -4.94 15.24 -1.31
CA VAL A 177 -3.78 14.36 -1.47
C VAL A 177 -2.80 15.02 -2.43
N HIS A 178 -1.56 15.18 -1.99
CA HIS A 178 -0.49 15.80 -2.73
C HIS A 178 0.62 14.79 -2.96
N HIS A 179 1.07 14.67 -4.21
CA HIS A 179 2.13 13.77 -4.60
C HIS A 179 3.30 14.57 -5.18
N TYR A 180 4.51 14.21 -4.81
CA TYR A 180 5.73 14.83 -5.32
C TYR A 180 6.80 13.76 -5.58
N ASP A 181 7.26 13.62 -6.82
CA ASP A 181 8.21 12.58 -7.27
C ASP A 181 9.68 13.07 -7.37
N GLY A 182 9.97 14.20 -6.71
CA GLY A 182 11.25 14.89 -6.81
C GLY A 182 11.37 15.85 -7.99
N ARG A 183 10.39 15.90 -8.91
CA ARG A 183 10.35 16.87 -10.02
C ARG A 183 8.99 17.54 -10.16
N VAL A 184 7.93 16.74 -10.22
CA VAL A 184 6.57 17.17 -10.51
C VAL A 184 5.73 17.02 -9.26
N TRP A 185 4.91 18.03 -9.00
CA TRP A 185 3.86 17.96 -8.00
C TRP A 185 2.52 17.70 -8.69
N SER A 186 1.73 16.80 -8.11
CA SER A 186 0.35 16.56 -8.52
C SER A 186 -0.56 16.53 -7.30
N TRP A 187 -1.85 16.72 -7.55
CA TRP A 187 -2.85 16.93 -6.51
C TRP A 187 -4.15 16.23 -6.86
N GLN A 188 -4.79 15.67 -5.84
CA GLN A 188 -6.06 14.96 -5.93
C GLN A 188 -6.95 15.34 -4.74
N GLN A 189 -8.26 15.33 -4.96
CA GLN A 189 -9.26 15.45 -3.91
C GLN A 189 -9.95 14.09 -3.74
N TRP A 190 -10.19 13.70 -2.48
CA TRP A 190 -10.80 12.43 -2.16
C TRP A 190 -11.87 12.59 -1.08
N ALA A 191 -13.07 12.06 -1.32
CA ALA A 191 -14.13 11.99 -0.33
C ALA A 191 -14.53 10.53 -0.12
N SER A 192 -14.54 10.08 1.13
CA SER A 192 -14.96 8.74 1.52
C SER A 192 -16.13 8.87 2.49
N PHE A 193 -17.22 8.17 2.20
CA PHE A 193 -18.33 8.03 3.12
C PHE A 193 -18.56 6.56 3.42
N THR A 194 -18.44 6.19 4.70
CA THR A 194 -18.53 4.82 5.18
C THR A 194 -19.76 4.68 6.07
N VAL A 195 -20.56 3.64 5.83
CA VAL A 195 -21.71 3.27 6.67
C VAL A 195 -21.51 1.85 7.18
N ASN A 196 -21.55 1.68 8.50
CA ASN A 196 -21.52 0.36 9.15
C ASN A 196 -22.94 -0.19 9.29
N LEU A 197 -23.29 -1.14 8.43
CA LEU A 197 -24.58 -1.84 8.44
C LEU A 197 -24.51 -3.05 9.36
N ASN A 198 -24.49 -2.83 10.67
CA ASN A 198 -24.56 -3.91 11.66
C ASN A 198 -26.02 -4.18 12.05
N ASP A 199 -26.32 -5.37 12.60
CA ASP A 199 -27.67 -5.77 13.02
C ASP A 199 -28.36 -4.75 13.94
N ASP A 200 -27.59 -4.01 14.76
CA ASP A 200 -28.07 -2.90 15.59
C ASP A 200 -28.83 -1.82 14.80
N LEU A 201 -28.47 -1.61 13.53
CA LEU A 201 -29.07 -0.61 12.66
C LEU A 201 -30.48 -1.01 12.19
N PHE A 202 -30.75 -2.32 12.16
CA PHE A 202 -32.04 -2.91 11.75
C PHE A 202 -32.83 -3.49 12.94
N ALA A 203 -32.26 -3.46 14.14
CA ALA A 203 -32.95 -3.87 15.35
C ALA A 203 -34.16 -2.96 15.58
N LYS A 204 -35.38 -3.52 15.53
CA LYS A 204 -36.59 -2.82 15.95
C LYS A 204 -36.40 -2.36 17.39
N LYS A 205 -36.48 -1.04 17.64
CA LYS A 205 -36.59 -0.52 19.01
C LYS A 205 -37.81 -1.18 19.67
N LYS A 206 -37.58 -1.91 20.76
CA LYS A 206 -38.64 -2.38 21.66
C LYS A 206 -39.17 -1.22 22.48
#